data_AF-A0A8T4NTZ0-F1
#
_entry.id   AF-A0A8T4NTZ0-F1
#
_cell.length_a   1.000
_cell.length_b   1.000
_cell.length_c   1.000
_cell.angle_alpha   90.00
_cell.angle_beta   90.00
_cell.angle_gamma   90.00
#
_symmetry.space_group_name_H-M   'P 1'
#
loop_
_entity.id
_entity.type
_entity.pdbx_description
1 polymer ?
#
loop_
_entity_poly.entity_id
_entity_poly.type
_entity_poly.pdbx_seq_one_letter_code
_entity_poly.pdbx_strand_id
1 'polypeptide(L)'
;MKKISKAQATAFIVLAVIIVAFAALIIYFNQNSYSSNLNRIFSRLEINAQADQVQSSILGCLESTAKDALLIIGIQGGYYNKPEKLHDLEWSFIPYYYYEGQFLMPSTEKIESELSD
;
A
#
# COMPACT_ATOMS: atom_id res chain seq x y z
N MET A 1 18.97 68.97 -6.05
CA MET A 1 19.53 67.66 -5.65
C MET A 1 19.87 67.71 -4.17
N LYS A 2 19.15 66.98 -3.32
CA LYS A 2 19.35 67.03 -1.86
C LYS A 2 20.61 66.23 -1.51
N LYS A 3 21.67 66.91 -1.06
CA LYS A 3 22.95 66.29 -0.70
C LYS A 3 22.73 65.42 0.54
N ILE A 4 22.71 64.10 0.38
CA ILE A 4 22.63 63.16 1.51
C ILE A 4 23.90 63.35 2.34
N SER A 5 23.75 63.64 3.64
CA SER A 5 24.89 63.79 4.53
C SER A 5 25.56 62.41 4.70
N LYS A 6 26.89 62.36 4.73
CA LYS A 6 27.64 61.09 4.84
C LYS A 6 27.20 60.24 6.04
N ALA A 7 26.69 60.89 7.10
CA ALA A 7 26.11 60.24 8.27
C ALA A 7 24.81 59.47 7.98
N GLN A 8 23.94 59.99 7.10
CA GLN A 8 22.72 59.29 6.69
C GLN A 8 23.02 58.04 5.87
N ALA A 9 24.04 58.09 5.00
CA ALA A 9 24.47 56.93 4.22
C ALA A 9 24.95 55.79 5.13
N THR A 10 25.73 56.10 6.17
CA THR A 10 26.17 55.10 7.16
C THR A 10 25.00 54.49 7.93
N ALA A 11 23.98 55.30 8.29
CA ALA A 11 22.80 54.81 9.00
C ALA A 11 22.01 53.78 8.18
N PHE A 12 21.86 53.99 6.87
CA PHE A 12 21.18 53.03 5.98
C PHE A 12 21.97 51.72 5.83
N ILE A 13 23.30 51.78 5.77
CA ILE A 13 24.15 50.58 5.67
C ILE A 13 24.03 49.74 6.94
N VAL A 14 24.10 50.37 8.11
CA VAL A 14 23.95 49.68 9.40
C VAL A 14 22.57 49.03 9.52
N LEU A 15 21.51 49.74 9.10
CA LEU A 15 20.15 49.21 9.12
C LEU A 15 20.00 47.98 8.21
N ALA A 16 20.58 48.00 7.01
CA ALA A 16 20.54 46.86 6.10
C ALA A 16 21.25 45.63 6.67
N VAL A 17 22.41 45.81 7.31
CA VAL A 17 23.14 44.71 7.96
C VAL A 17 22.32 44.10 9.10
N ILE A 18 21.64 44.92 9.90
CA ILE A 18 20.78 44.44 10.99
C ILE A 18 19.62 43.61 10.45
N ILE A 19 18.98 44.05 9.37
CA ILE A 19 17.86 43.33 8.74
C ILE A 19 18.32 41.97 8.20
N VAL A 20 19.47 41.93 7.52
CA VAL A 20 20.04 40.68 6.99
C VAL A 20 20.41 39.72 8.12
N ALA A 21 21.02 40.21 9.20
CA ALA A 21 21.36 39.42 10.37
C ALA A 21 20.11 38.83 11.06
N PHE A 22 19.05 39.62 11.19
CA PHE A 22 17.77 39.16 11.75
C PHE A 22 17.11 38.10 10.87
N ALA A 23 17.09 38.30 9.55
CA ALA A 23 16.55 37.32 8.62
C ALA A 23 17.33 35.99 8.68
N ALA A 24 18.67 36.05 8.75
CA ALA A 24 19.51 34.87 8.90
C ALA A 24 19.26 34.12 10.22
N LEU A 25 19.09 34.85 11.33
CA LEU A 25 18.75 34.26 12.63
C LEU A 25 17.38 33.56 12.62
N ILE A 26 16.36 34.19 12.01
CA ILE A 26 15.02 33.60 11.89
C ILE A 26 15.09 32.32 11.05
N ILE A 27 15.82 32.32 9.93
CA ILE A 27 15.99 31.13 9.09
C ILE A 27 16.73 30.02 9.86
N TYR A 28 17.79 30.37 10.59
CA TYR A 28 18.58 29.42 11.37
C TYR A 28 17.77 28.76 12.49
N PHE A 29 16.96 29.53 13.23
CA PHE A 29 16.10 28.98 14.28
C PHE A 29 14.90 28.21 13.72
N ASN A 30 14.35 28.63 12.58
CA ASN A 30 13.23 27.93 11.95
C ASN A 30 13.66 26.60 11.27
N GLN A 31 14.92 26.45 10.86
CA GLN A 31 15.42 25.18 10.28
C GLN A 31 15.30 24.00 11.25
N ASN A 32 15.34 24.23 12.58
CA ASN A 32 15.21 23.16 13.56
C ASN A 32 13.75 22.66 13.74
N SER A 33 12.76 23.40 13.23
CA SER A 33 11.33 23.04 13.28
C SER A 33 10.75 22.64 11.91
N TYR A 34 11.52 22.76 10.82
CA TYR A 34 11.03 22.62 9.45
C TYR A 34 11.33 21.28 8.77
N SER A 35 11.68 20.24 9.54
CA SER A 35 12.00 18.90 9.00
C SER A 35 10.88 17.87 9.19
N SER A 36 9.74 18.23 9.79
CA SER A 36 8.67 17.26 10.10
C SER A 36 7.29 17.54 9.49
N ASN A 37 7.01 18.74 8.95
CA ASN A 37 5.64 19.13 8.56
C ASN A 37 5.39 19.49 7.09
N LEU A 38 6.39 19.77 6.25
CA LEU A 38 6.11 20.16 4.84
C LEU A 38 5.94 19.01 3.84
N ASN A 39 6.48 17.82 4.11
CA ASN A 39 6.30 16.66 3.24
C ASN A 39 5.04 15.82 3.54
N ARG A 40 4.25 16.20 4.56
CA ARG A 40 3.04 15.46 4.97
C ARG A 40 1.73 16.17 4.65
N ILE A 41 1.72 17.49 4.44
CA ILE A 41 0.47 18.26 4.40
C ILE A 41 -0.14 18.40 3.00
N PHE A 42 0.65 18.43 1.91
CA PHE A 42 0.11 18.81 0.59
C PHE A 42 -0.01 17.70 -0.47
N SER A 43 0.36 16.44 -0.18
CA SER A 43 0.33 15.39 -1.24
C SER A 43 -0.18 14.01 -0.82
N ARG A 44 -0.58 13.80 0.45
CA ARG A 44 -0.88 12.44 0.94
C ARG A 44 -2.16 12.25 1.77
N LEU A 45 -2.92 13.27 2.14
CA LEU A 45 -4.01 13.10 3.12
C LEU A 45 -5.41 12.81 2.54
N GLU A 46 -5.67 13.15 1.27
CA GLU A 46 -7.01 12.94 0.69
C GLU A 46 -7.01 11.88 -0.42
N ILE A 47 -5.98 11.85 -1.26
CA ILE A 47 -5.82 10.83 -2.31
C ILE A 47 -5.36 9.49 -1.72
N ASN A 48 -4.46 9.46 -0.71
CA ASN A 48 -4.09 8.18 -0.09
C ASN A 48 -5.18 7.63 0.82
N ALA A 49 -5.96 8.43 1.54
CA ALA A 49 -6.99 7.86 2.41
C ALA A 49 -8.02 7.04 1.61
N GLN A 50 -8.40 7.54 0.43
CA GLN A 50 -9.29 6.81 -0.49
C GLN A 50 -8.58 5.64 -1.17
N ALA A 51 -7.33 5.80 -1.61
CA ALA A 51 -6.56 4.72 -2.21
C ALA A 51 -6.25 3.59 -1.22
N ASP A 52 -5.91 3.92 0.02
CA ASP A 52 -5.64 3.01 1.13
C ASP A 52 -6.92 2.27 1.54
N GLN A 53 -8.08 2.95 1.53
CA GLN A 53 -9.37 2.31 1.78
C GLN A 53 -9.73 1.31 0.68
N VAL A 54 -9.59 1.70 -0.59
CA VAL A 54 -9.82 0.80 -1.74
C VAL A 54 -8.84 -0.37 -1.70
N GLN A 55 -7.56 -0.12 -1.44
CA GLN A 55 -6.54 -1.16 -1.33
C GLN A 55 -6.88 -2.13 -0.20
N SER A 56 -7.25 -1.64 0.98
CA SER A 56 -7.64 -2.46 2.12
C SER A 56 -8.88 -3.31 1.81
N SER A 57 -9.89 -2.74 1.14
CA SER A 57 -11.05 -3.51 0.70
C SER A 57 -10.70 -4.60 -0.32
N ILE A 58 -9.83 -4.30 -1.29
CA ILE A 58 -9.37 -5.29 -2.28
C ILE A 58 -8.57 -6.40 -1.59
N LEU A 59 -7.63 -6.06 -0.71
CA LEU A 59 -6.82 -7.03 0.02
C LEU A 59 -7.68 -7.90 0.95
N GLY A 60 -8.66 -7.30 1.64
CA GLY A 60 -9.58 -8.05 2.49
C GLY A 60 -10.48 -9.00 1.69
N CYS A 61 -10.97 -8.57 0.53
CA CYS A 61 -11.72 -9.42 -0.39
C CYS A 61 -10.85 -10.59 -0.87
N LEU A 62 -9.64 -10.30 -1.36
CA LEU A 62 -8.68 -11.30 -1.82
C LEU A 62 -8.35 -12.32 -0.73
N GLU A 63 -8.10 -11.86 0.50
CA GLU A 63 -7.81 -12.73 1.63
C GLU A 63 -8.99 -13.65 1.98
N SER A 64 -10.21 -13.11 2.02
CA SER A 64 -11.41 -13.91 2.30
C SER A 64 -11.65 -14.94 1.20
N THR A 65 -11.63 -14.51 -0.06
CA THR A 65 -11.84 -15.39 -1.22
C THR A 65 -10.79 -16.49 -1.29
N ALA A 66 -9.51 -16.17 -1.04
CA ALA A 66 -8.45 -17.16 -1.04
C ALA A 66 -8.64 -18.21 0.07
N LYS A 67 -9.05 -17.77 1.28
CA LYS A 67 -9.33 -18.69 2.39
C LYS A 67 -10.52 -19.60 2.09
N ASP A 68 -11.59 -19.04 1.55
CA ASP A 68 -12.79 -19.81 1.19
C ASP A 68 -12.48 -20.83 0.08
N ALA A 69 -11.73 -20.41 -0.95
CA ALA A 69 -11.28 -21.30 -2.02
C ALA A 69 -10.43 -22.47 -1.50
N LEU A 70 -9.47 -22.19 -0.60
CA LEU A 70 -8.64 -23.22 0.04
C LEU A 70 -9.47 -24.20 0.87
N LEU A 71 -10.52 -23.72 1.55
CA LEU A 71 -11.40 -24.57 2.34
C LEU A 71 -12.26 -25.48 1.45
N ILE A 72 -12.84 -24.93 0.38
CA ILE A 72 -13.65 -25.68 -0.59
C ILE A 72 -12.80 -26.75 -1.27
N ILE A 73 -11.64 -26.38 -1.83
CA ILE A 73 -10.77 -27.32 -2.54
C ILE A 73 -10.18 -28.37 -1.59
N GLY A 74 -9.93 -28.01 -0.33
CA GLY A 74 -9.50 -28.93 0.71
C GLY A 74 -10.54 -30.01 1.02
N ILE A 75 -11.82 -29.63 1.15
CA ILE A 75 -12.93 -30.58 1.32
C ILE A 75 -13.07 -31.48 0.09
N GLN A 76 -12.86 -30.93 -1.10
CA GLN A 76 -12.98 -31.63 -2.39
C GLN A 76 -11.71 -32.39 -2.78
N GLY A 77 -10.76 -32.59 -1.86
CA GLY A 77 -9.57 -33.40 -2.10
C GLY A 77 -8.65 -32.83 -3.18
N GLY A 78 -8.46 -31.52 -3.21
CA GLY A 78 -7.59 -30.85 -4.17
C GLY A 78 -8.24 -30.59 -5.53
N TYR A 79 -9.47 -31.04 -5.77
CA TYR A 79 -10.19 -30.75 -7.00
C TYR A 79 -11.09 -29.53 -6.83
N TYR A 80 -10.99 -28.56 -7.72
CA TYR A 80 -12.01 -27.51 -7.87
C TYR A 80 -13.07 -27.95 -8.88
N ASN A 81 -12.63 -28.54 -9.99
CA ASN A 81 -13.52 -29.12 -10.99
C ASN A 81 -13.92 -30.54 -10.58
N LYS A 82 -15.22 -30.84 -10.67
CA LYS A 82 -15.78 -32.16 -10.31
C LYS A 82 -15.15 -33.28 -11.18
N PRO A 83 -14.39 -34.23 -10.60
CA PRO A 83 -13.77 -35.31 -11.36
C PRO A 83 -14.78 -36.39 -11.76
N GLU A 84 -14.44 -37.24 -12.74
CA GLU A 84 -15.34 -38.32 -13.19
C GLU A 84 -15.55 -39.40 -12.11
N LYS A 85 -14.51 -39.67 -11.32
CA LYS A 85 -14.50 -40.72 -10.29
C LYS A 85 -14.60 -40.09 -8.91
N LEU A 86 -15.83 -40.08 -8.38
CA LEU A 86 -16.15 -39.51 -7.09
C LEU A 86 -17.31 -40.23 -6.42
N HIS A 87 -17.47 -39.96 -5.13
CA HIS A 87 -18.70 -40.18 -4.40
C HIS A 87 -19.41 -38.84 -4.20
N ASP A 88 -20.68 -38.77 -4.59
CA ASP A 88 -21.49 -37.56 -4.45
C ASP A 88 -22.10 -37.50 -3.05
N LEU A 89 -21.98 -36.34 -2.38
CA LEU A 89 -22.54 -36.07 -1.06
C LEU A 89 -23.75 -35.13 -1.11
N GLU A 90 -24.29 -34.84 -2.30
CA GLU A 90 -25.37 -33.87 -2.59
C GLU A 90 -24.98 -32.39 -2.39
N TRP A 91 -24.22 -32.07 -1.35
CA TRP A 91 -23.71 -30.72 -1.05
C TRP A 91 -22.22 -30.53 -1.41
N SER A 92 -21.50 -31.63 -1.67
CA SER A 92 -20.10 -31.67 -2.08
C SER A 92 -19.79 -33.03 -2.71
N PHE A 93 -18.53 -33.31 -3.00
CA PHE A 93 -18.08 -34.61 -3.51
C PHE A 93 -16.77 -35.03 -2.84
N ILE A 94 -16.55 -36.34 -2.76
CA ILE A 94 -15.29 -36.94 -2.35
C ILE A 94 -14.66 -37.59 -3.58
N PRO A 95 -13.53 -37.08 -4.09
CA PRO A 95 -12.86 -37.68 -5.24
C PRO A 95 -12.20 -39.01 -4.85
N TYR A 96 -12.11 -39.94 -5.80
CA TYR A 96 -11.29 -41.13 -5.62
C TYR A 96 -9.86 -40.82 -6.04
N TYR A 97 -8.92 -40.90 -5.11
CA TYR A 97 -7.48 -40.78 -5.42
C TYR A 97 -6.92 -42.05 -6.05
N TYR A 98 -7.64 -43.17 -5.90
CA TYR A 98 -7.29 -44.44 -6.51
C TYR A 98 -8.55 -45.18 -6.93
N TYR A 99 -8.57 -45.64 -8.18
CA TYR A 99 -9.70 -46.39 -8.73
C TYR A 99 -9.20 -47.37 -9.79
N GLU A 100 -9.54 -48.66 -9.64
CA GLU A 100 -9.25 -49.72 -10.63
C GLU A 100 -7.77 -49.78 -11.11
N GLY A 101 -6.80 -49.60 -10.20
CA GLY A 101 -5.37 -49.66 -10.54
C GLY A 101 -4.76 -48.32 -10.95
N GLN A 102 -5.57 -47.26 -11.07
CA GLN A 102 -5.13 -45.94 -11.51
C GLN A 102 -5.01 -44.98 -10.32
N PHE A 103 -3.93 -44.22 -10.29
CA PHE A 103 -3.78 -43.06 -9.41
C PHE A 103 -4.44 -41.85 -10.05
N LEU A 104 -5.44 -41.31 -9.37
CA LEU A 104 -6.28 -40.19 -9.78
C LEU A 104 -6.16 -39.05 -8.78
N MET A 105 -5.05 -38.94 -8.06
CA MET A 105 -4.78 -37.80 -7.19
C MET A 105 -4.30 -36.62 -8.05
N PRO A 106 -4.79 -35.39 -7.85
CA PRO A 106 -4.36 -34.25 -8.63
C PRO A 106 -2.92 -33.88 -8.23
N SER A 107 -2.11 -33.48 -9.20
CA SER A 107 -0.78 -32.91 -8.92
C SER A 107 -0.92 -31.48 -8.41
N THR A 108 0.07 -30.98 -7.69
CA THR A 108 0.06 -29.59 -7.18
C THR A 108 -0.13 -28.58 -8.30
N GLU A 109 0.50 -28.79 -9.46
CA GLU A 109 0.36 -27.91 -10.63
C GLU A 109 -1.08 -27.87 -11.15
N LYS A 110 -1.78 -29.01 -11.12
CA LYS A 110 -3.19 -29.08 -11.51
C LYS A 110 -4.07 -28.31 -10.52
N ILE A 111 -3.81 -28.45 -9.22
CA ILE A 111 -4.52 -27.72 -8.17
C ILE A 111 -4.31 -26.21 -8.34
N GLU A 112 -3.06 -25.76 -8.52
CA GLU A 112 -2.71 -24.35 -8.71
C GLU A 112 -3.34 -23.76 -9.98
N SER A 113 -3.36 -24.53 -11.07
CA SER A 113 -4.03 -24.13 -12.31
C SER A 113 -5.53 -23.91 -12.09
N GLU A 114 -6.20 -24.79 -11.35
CA GLU A 114 -7.64 -24.66 -11.09
C GLU A 114 -7.99 -23.55 -10.08
N LEU A 115 -7.05 -23.18 -9.20
CA LEU A 115 -7.21 -22.05 -8.27
C LEU A 115 -6.93 -20.69 -8.93
N SER A 116 -6.27 -20.69 -10.08
CA SER A 116 -5.91 -19.47 -10.82
C SER A 116 -6.95 -19.07 -11.87
N ASP A 117 -7.92 -19.95 -12.16
CA ASP A 117 -9.06 -19.71 -13.05
C ASP A 117 -10.17 -18.89 -12.35
#